data_AF-A0A7V4FYP7-F1
#
_entry.id   AF-A0A7V4FYP7-F1
#
_cell.length_a   1.000
_cell.length_b   1.000
_cell.length_c   1.000
_cell.angle_alpha   90.00
_cell.angle_beta   90.00
_cell.angle_gamma   90.00
#
_symmetry.space_group_name_H-M   'P 1'
#
loop_
_entity.id
_entity.type
_entity.pdbx_description
1 polymer ?
#
loop_
_entity_poly.entity_id
_entity_poly.type
_entity_poly.pdbx_seq_one_letter_code
_entity_poly.pdbx_strand_id
1 'polypeptide(L)'
;MALHLLSQFLIRAPLLPVADLSQASQALQRHPLGATAIELASPDLAAALQDKRADAVASLSRYARRAAFRPTPAGLLAGVTMGRLGGRTSLCLDRVEATLTPTWERLAALGRELIEHAEIQPHVHLRVTPSLMEAGEQAVWL
;
A
#
# COMPACT_ATOMS: atom_id res chain seq x y z
N MET A 1 17.62 -6.81 33.05
CA MET A 1 17.48 -6.46 31.62
C MET A 1 17.22 -7.76 30.88
N ALA A 2 16.01 -7.98 30.35
CA ALA A 2 15.69 -9.21 29.64
C ALA A 2 16.03 -9.04 28.15
N LEU A 3 16.80 -9.98 27.58
CA LEU A 3 17.07 -10.02 26.15
C LEU A 3 15.92 -10.76 25.46
N HIS A 4 15.20 -10.06 24.60
CA HIS A 4 14.20 -10.67 23.72
C HIS A 4 14.86 -11.03 22.39
N LEU A 5 14.92 -12.33 22.10
CA LEU A 5 15.42 -12.83 20.83
C LEU A 5 14.37 -12.60 19.73
N LEU A 6 14.70 -11.75 18.77
CA LEU A 6 13.89 -11.55 17.57
C LEU A 6 14.16 -12.71 16.60
N SER A 7 13.38 -13.78 16.71
CA SER A 7 13.50 -14.96 15.82
C SER A 7 12.76 -14.80 14.49
N GLN A 8 12.02 -13.71 14.32
CA GLN A 8 11.18 -13.42 13.16
C GLN A 8 11.62 -12.11 12.52
N PHE A 9 11.54 -12.05 11.19
CA PHE A 9 11.89 -10.84 10.44
C PHE A 9 10.96 -10.65 9.25
N LEU A 10 10.74 -9.39 8.88
CA LEU A 10 9.95 -9.04 7.70
C LEU A 10 10.81 -9.18 6.45
N ILE A 11 10.33 -9.94 5.47
CA ILE A 11 10.88 -10.00 4.13
C ILE A 11 10.01 -9.13 3.23
N ARG A 12 10.65 -8.37 2.37
CA ARG A 12 9.99 -7.55 1.36
C ARG A 12 10.52 -7.94 0.00
N ALA A 13 9.65 -8.29 -0.93
CA ALA A 13 10.04 -8.79 -2.24
C ALA A 13 9.32 -8.01 -3.35
N PRO A 14 10.03 -7.58 -4.41
CA PRO A 14 9.40 -7.02 -5.60
C PRO A 14 8.45 -8.02 -6.25
N LEU A 15 7.43 -7.53 -6.97
CA LEU A 15 6.46 -8.37 -7.69
C LEU A 15 7.14 -9.27 -8.73
N LEU A 16 8.14 -8.72 -9.42
CA LEU A 16 8.89 -9.40 -10.47
C LEU A 16 10.28 -9.81 -9.95
N PRO A 17 10.83 -10.93 -10.44
CA PRO A 17 12.23 -11.28 -10.23
C PRO A 17 13.18 -10.18 -10.72
N VAL A 18 14.28 -9.94 -9.99
CA VAL A 18 15.31 -8.98 -10.41
C VAL A 18 15.96 -9.35 -11.75
N ALA A 19 15.95 -10.64 -12.10
CA ALA A 19 16.42 -11.14 -13.40
C ALA A 19 15.66 -10.53 -14.59
N ASP A 20 14.39 -10.14 -14.38
CA ASP A 20 13.53 -9.53 -15.40
C ASP A 20 13.77 -8.03 -15.56
N LEU A 21 14.69 -7.42 -14.80
CA LEU A 21 14.90 -5.96 -14.79
C LEU A 21 15.19 -5.37 -16.18
N SER A 22 15.94 -6.09 -17.02
CA SER A 22 16.28 -5.65 -18.38
C SER A 22 15.06 -5.62 -19.32
N GLN A 23 14.03 -6.43 -19.04
CA GLN A 23 12.79 -6.52 -19.82
C GLN A 23 11.56 -6.20 -18.95
N ALA A 24 11.74 -5.39 -17.90
CA ALA A 24 10.75 -5.24 -16.84
C ALA A 24 9.36 -4.85 -17.35
N SER A 25 9.29 -3.96 -18.34
CA SER A 25 7.99 -3.53 -18.92
C SER A 25 7.23 -4.70 -19.53
N GLN A 26 7.92 -5.59 -20.26
CA GLN A 26 7.31 -6.77 -20.87
C GLN A 26 6.92 -7.80 -19.81
N ALA A 27 7.79 -8.02 -18.82
CA ALA A 27 7.51 -8.91 -17.70
C ALA A 27 6.28 -8.43 -16.92
N LEU A 28 6.19 -7.14 -16.61
CA LEU A 28 5.05 -6.56 -15.91
C LEU A 28 3.76 -6.70 -16.73
N GLN A 29 3.79 -6.40 -18.02
CA GLN A 29 2.60 -6.53 -18.89
C GLN A 29 2.10 -7.98 -19.00
N ARG A 30 3.01 -8.96 -18.98
CA ARG A 30 2.66 -10.40 -19.02
C ARG A 30 2.26 -10.95 -17.66
N HIS A 31 2.62 -10.27 -16.57
CA HIS A 31 2.33 -10.74 -15.22
C HIS A 31 0.82 -10.70 -14.94
N PRO A 32 0.22 -11.74 -14.34
CA PRO A 32 -1.23 -11.77 -14.07
C PRO A 32 -1.75 -10.58 -13.25
N LEU A 33 -0.92 -10.05 -12.34
CA LEU A 33 -1.24 -8.87 -11.53
C LEU A 33 -0.80 -7.54 -12.17
N GLY A 34 -0.17 -7.55 -13.35
CA GLY A 34 0.50 -6.39 -13.92
C GLY A 34 -0.43 -5.19 -14.15
N ALA A 35 -1.56 -5.43 -14.82
CA ALA A 35 -2.55 -4.39 -15.09
C ALA A 35 -3.11 -3.80 -13.79
N THR A 36 -3.56 -4.65 -12.87
CA THR A 36 -4.09 -4.24 -11.56
C THR A 36 -3.04 -3.52 -10.71
N ALA A 37 -1.78 -3.95 -10.77
CA ALA A 37 -0.69 -3.30 -10.05
C ALA A 37 -0.45 -1.86 -10.55
N ILE A 38 -0.56 -1.63 -11.86
CA ILE A 38 -0.47 -0.27 -12.43
C ILE A 38 -1.71 0.55 -12.06
N GLU A 39 -2.90 -0.01 -12.19
CA GLU A 39 -4.16 0.67 -11.85
C GLU A 39 -4.17 1.15 -10.39
N LEU A 40 -3.77 0.31 -9.44
CA LEU A 40 -3.70 0.67 -8.03
C LEU A 40 -2.57 1.67 -7.74
N ALA A 41 -1.46 1.60 -8.46
CA ALA A 41 -0.32 2.49 -8.23
C ALA A 41 -0.50 3.87 -8.90
N SER A 42 -1.19 3.92 -10.04
CA SER A 42 -1.40 5.12 -10.85
C SER A 42 -2.59 4.92 -11.80
N PRO A 43 -3.81 5.31 -11.37
CA PRO A 43 -5.01 5.26 -12.21
C PRO A 43 -4.85 6.04 -13.52
N ASP A 44 -4.24 7.23 -13.47
CA ASP A 44 -3.99 8.06 -14.66
C ASP A 44 -3.08 7.38 -15.68
N LEU A 45 -2.06 6.65 -15.22
CA LEU A 45 -1.20 5.87 -16.10
C LEU A 45 -1.95 4.68 -16.70
N ALA A 46 -2.77 3.98 -15.90
CA ALA A 46 -3.58 2.89 -16.41
C ALA A 46 -4.53 3.37 -17.53
N ALA A 47 -5.21 4.51 -17.32
CA ALA A 47 -6.04 5.14 -18.35
C ALA A 47 -5.21 5.55 -19.58
N ALA A 48 -4.06 6.19 -19.39
CA ALA A 48 -3.20 6.60 -20.51
C ALA A 48 -2.67 5.41 -21.34
N LEU A 49 -2.43 4.26 -20.71
CA LEU A 49 -2.05 3.02 -21.39
C LEU A 49 -3.20 2.41 -22.19
N GLN A 50 -4.43 2.49 -21.68
CA GLN A 50 -5.64 2.09 -22.41
C GLN A 50 -5.83 2.96 -23.66
N ASP A 51 -5.61 4.27 -23.53
CA ASP A 51 -5.65 5.25 -24.63
C ASP A 51 -4.44 5.17 -25.57
N LYS A 52 -3.49 4.26 -25.31
CA LYS A 52 -2.24 4.07 -26.09
C LYS A 52 -1.43 5.35 -26.26
N ARG A 53 -1.43 6.23 -25.25
CA ARG A 53 -0.67 7.48 -25.31
C ARG A 53 0.83 7.19 -25.29
N ALA A 54 1.58 7.85 -26.17
CA ALA A 54 3.02 7.60 -26.34
C ALA A 54 3.85 7.95 -25.09
N ASP A 55 3.45 8.97 -24.33
CA ASP A 55 4.10 9.41 -23.10
C ASP A 55 3.94 8.42 -21.93
N ALA A 56 2.93 7.53 -21.98
CA ALA A 56 2.69 6.51 -20.98
C ALA A 56 3.81 5.45 -20.93
N VAL A 57 4.52 5.21 -22.05
CA VAL A 57 5.57 4.18 -22.14
C VAL A 57 6.72 4.45 -21.18
N ALA A 58 7.17 5.71 -21.08
CA ALA A 58 8.23 6.10 -20.17
C ALA A 58 7.82 5.92 -18.70
N SER A 59 6.56 6.24 -18.39
CA SER A 59 5.99 6.07 -17.04
C SER A 59 5.84 4.59 -16.67
N LEU A 60 5.36 3.75 -17.59
CA LEU A 60 5.28 2.31 -17.40
C LEU A 60 6.66 1.71 -17.13
N SER A 61 7.69 2.12 -17.87
CA SER A 61 9.07 1.66 -17.64
C SER A 61 9.56 1.92 -16.21
N ARG A 62 9.22 3.08 -15.63
CA ARG A 62 9.56 3.39 -14.23
C ARG A 62 8.84 2.46 -13.24
N TYR A 63 7.54 2.23 -13.43
CA TYR A 63 6.78 1.31 -12.58
C TYR A 63 7.25 -0.14 -12.72
N ALA A 64 7.57 -0.57 -13.94
CA ALA A 64 8.08 -1.90 -14.19
C ALA A 64 9.44 -2.14 -13.54
N ARG A 65 10.39 -1.21 -13.68
CA ARG A 65 11.68 -1.27 -12.98
C ARG A 65 11.50 -1.27 -11.47
N ARG A 66 10.55 -0.48 -10.96
CA ARG A 66 10.19 -0.51 -9.53
C ARG A 66 9.68 -1.90 -9.12
N ALA A 67 8.78 -2.49 -9.90
CA ALA A 67 8.21 -3.81 -9.66
C ALA A 67 9.24 -4.96 -9.72
N ALA A 68 10.41 -4.75 -10.33
CA ALA A 68 11.48 -5.75 -10.43
C ALA A 68 12.65 -5.53 -9.46
N PHE A 69 12.88 -4.28 -9.01
CA PHE A 69 14.07 -3.94 -8.23
C PHE A 69 13.79 -3.39 -6.84
N ARG A 70 12.70 -2.64 -6.63
CA ARG A 70 12.47 -1.92 -5.38
C ARG A 70 11.59 -2.75 -4.43
N PRO A 71 12.14 -3.27 -3.31
CA PRO A 71 11.36 -4.07 -2.38
C PRO A 71 10.46 -3.24 -1.46
N THR A 72 10.40 -1.91 -1.59
CA THR A 72 9.52 -1.07 -0.77
C THR A 72 8.04 -1.39 -1.09
N PRO A 73 7.24 -1.89 -0.12
CA PRO A 73 5.84 -2.23 -0.35
C PRO A 73 5.06 -1.02 -0.89
N ALA A 74 4.36 -1.21 -2.00
CA ALA A 74 3.55 -0.19 -2.64
C ALA A 74 2.48 -0.86 -3.51
N GLY A 75 1.26 -0.96 -2.98
CA GLY A 75 0.18 -1.70 -3.62
C GLY A 75 0.62 -3.12 -3.98
N LEU A 76 0.36 -3.53 -5.22
CA LEU A 76 0.74 -4.85 -5.73
C LEU A 76 2.14 -4.90 -6.38
N LEU A 77 2.95 -3.83 -6.31
CA LEU A 77 4.29 -3.81 -6.93
C LEU A 77 5.37 -4.53 -6.09
N ALA A 78 5.07 -4.83 -4.84
CA ALA A 78 5.92 -5.59 -3.94
C ALA A 78 5.06 -6.23 -2.84
N GLY A 79 5.45 -7.43 -2.41
CA GLY A 79 4.82 -8.17 -1.32
C GLY A 79 5.66 -8.14 -0.04
N VAL A 80 5.03 -8.60 1.03
CA VAL A 80 5.69 -8.83 2.32
C VAL A 80 5.41 -10.24 2.80
N THR A 81 6.36 -10.83 3.50
CA THR A 81 6.18 -12.10 4.20
C THR A 81 7.05 -12.15 5.45
N MET A 82 6.85 -13.15 6.29
CA MET A 82 7.62 -13.35 7.52
C MET A 82 8.65 -14.46 7.35
N GLY A 83 9.91 -14.13 7.60
CA GLY A 83 10.99 -15.09 7.75
C GLY A 83 11.20 -15.49 9.21
N ARG A 84 11.89 -16.61 9.43
CA ARG A 84 12.30 -17.09 10.76
C ARG A 84 13.78 -17.45 10.75
N LEU A 85 14.49 -17.16 11.84
CA LEU A 85 15.87 -17.60 12.03
C LEU A 85 15.89 -19.11 12.31
N GLY A 86 16.82 -19.82 11.67
CA GLY A 86 17.01 -21.26 11.82
C GLY A 86 18.42 -21.68 11.37
N GLY A 87 18.76 -22.96 11.52
CA GLY A 87 20.11 -23.47 11.21
C GLY A 87 20.45 -23.57 9.72
N ARG A 88 19.49 -23.30 8.81
CA ARG A 88 19.68 -23.35 7.36
C ARG A 88 18.79 -22.32 6.67
N THR A 89 19.32 -21.68 5.64
CA THR A 89 18.53 -20.80 4.75
C THR A 89 17.67 -21.64 3.81
N SER A 90 16.36 -21.43 3.85
CA SER A 90 15.41 -21.96 2.86
C SER A 90 14.36 -20.90 2.55
N LEU A 91 14.00 -20.76 1.28
CA LEU A 91 12.93 -19.89 0.83
C LEU A 91 11.81 -20.75 0.25
N CYS A 92 10.64 -20.70 0.89
CA CYS A 92 9.39 -21.21 0.34
C CYS A 92 8.42 -20.04 0.35
N LEU A 93 7.90 -19.68 -0.81
CA LEU A 93 6.81 -18.72 -0.92
C LEU A 93 5.52 -19.54 -0.99
N ASP A 94 4.69 -19.41 0.03
CA ASP A 94 3.35 -20.00 0.04
C ASP A 94 2.40 -19.17 -0.84
N ARG A 95 1.09 -19.32 -0.61
CA ARG A 95 0.06 -18.56 -1.31
C ARG A 95 0.26 -17.05 -1.10
N VAL A 96 0.22 -16.30 -2.20
CA VAL A 96 0.18 -14.83 -2.17
C VAL A 96 -1.28 -14.41 -2.00
N GLU A 97 -1.54 -13.58 -0.99
CA GLU A 97 -2.85 -12.99 -0.73
C GLU A 97 -2.77 -11.48 -0.81
N ALA A 98 -3.77 -10.86 -1.44
CA ALA A 98 -3.92 -9.42 -1.49
C ALA A 98 -4.95 -8.99 -0.44
N THR A 99 -4.59 -8.00 0.39
CA THR A 99 -5.50 -7.37 1.33
C THR A 99 -5.79 -5.95 0.88
N LEU A 100 -7.07 -5.58 0.87
CA LEU A 100 -7.51 -4.23 0.57
C LEU A 100 -8.02 -3.56 1.84
N THR A 101 -7.52 -2.36 2.11
CA THR A 101 -7.96 -1.53 3.23
C THR A 101 -8.35 -0.16 2.68
N PRO A 102 -9.53 0.38 3.04
CA PRO A 102 -9.90 1.74 2.66
C PRO A 102 -8.89 2.75 3.23
N THR A 103 -8.65 3.83 2.49
CA THR A 103 -7.78 4.90 2.96
C THR A 103 -8.40 5.58 4.18
N TRP A 104 -7.55 6.05 5.10
CA TRP A 104 -8.03 6.81 6.26
C TRP A 104 -8.79 8.06 5.83
N GLU A 105 -8.35 8.72 4.76
CA GLU A 105 -9.04 9.86 4.17
C GLU A 105 -10.49 9.54 3.77
N ARG A 106 -10.71 8.42 3.06
CA ARG A 106 -12.05 7.99 2.67
C ARG A 106 -12.91 7.64 3.88
N LEU A 107 -12.34 6.93 4.86
CA LEU A 107 -13.04 6.59 6.10
C LEU A 107 -13.42 7.85 6.90
N ALA A 108 -12.51 8.82 7.01
CA ALA A 108 -12.74 10.05 7.74
C ALA A 108 -13.80 10.93 7.04
N ALA A 109 -13.78 11.02 5.71
CA ALA A 109 -14.79 11.73 4.94
C ALA A 109 -16.18 11.12 5.14
N LEU A 110 -16.30 9.80 4.99
CA LEU A 110 -17.54 9.07 5.22
C LEU A 110 -18.03 9.23 6.67
N GLY A 111 -17.13 9.13 7.64
CA GLY A 111 -17.48 9.31 9.05
C GLY A 111 -18.07 10.70 9.34
N ARG A 112 -17.52 11.76 8.73
CA ARG A 112 -18.06 13.12 8.86
C ARG A 112 -19.44 13.26 8.22
N GLU A 113 -19.63 12.69 7.04
CA GLU A 113 -20.93 12.68 6.35
C GLU A 113 -22.00 11.98 7.20
N LEU A 114 -21.68 10.77 7.71
CA LEU A 114 -22.62 9.96 8.48
C LEU A 114 -23.01 10.57 9.82
N ILE A 115 -22.16 11.39 10.46
CA ILE A 115 -22.50 12.05 11.73
C ILE A 115 -23.66 13.05 11.57
N GLU A 116 -23.83 13.61 10.38
CA GLU A 116 -24.91 14.56 10.07
C GLU A 116 -26.24 13.86 9.73
N HIS A 117 -26.24 12.53 9.56
CA HIS A 117 -27.45 11.78 9.24
C HIS A 117 -28.35 11.62 10.47
N ALA A 118 -29.60 12.08 10.37
CA ALA A 118 -30.57 12.05 11.47
C ALA A 118 -30.81 10.65 12.06
N GLU A 119 -30.67 9.60 11.24
CA GLU A 119 -30.82 8.20 11.65
C GLU A 119 -29.59 7.64 12.39
N ILE A 120 -28.41 8.24 12.19
CA ILE A 120 -27.15 7.80 12.81
C ILE A 120 -26.84 8.63 14.05
N GLN A 121 -27.21 9.92 14.05
CA GLN A 121 -26.94 10.86 15.14
C GLN A 121 -27.28 10.32 16.55
N PRO A 122 -28.39 9.60 16.79
CA PRO A 122 -28.70 9.04 18.12
C PRO A 122 -27.71 7.96 18.60
N HIS A 123 -26.93 7.39 17.68
CA HIS A 123 -25.94 6.35 17.93
C HIS A 123 -24.50 6.88 17.96
N VAL A 124 -24.30 8.19 17.76
CA VAL A 124 -22.97 8.81 17.79
C VAL A 124 -22.57 9.18 19.22
N HIS A 125 -21.43 8.67 19.67
CA HIS A 125 -20.81 9.08 20.93
C HIS A 125 -19.69 10.07 20.67
N LEU A 126 -19.90 11.32 21.09
CA LEU A 126 -18.89 12.36 21.02
C LEU A 126 -17.94 12.30 22.23
N ARG A 127 -16.68 12.64 21.99
CA ARG A 127 -15.66 12.82 23.03
C ARG A 127 -14.87 14.09 22.75
N VAL A 128 -14.32 14.67 23.81
CA VAL A 128 -13.34 15.77 23.67
C VAL A 128 -12.11 15.26 22.94
N THR A 129 -11.60 16.03 21.97
CA THR A 129 -10.35 15.65 21.29
C THR A 129 -9.20 15.61 22.29
N PRO A 130 -8.38 14.53 22.34
CA PRO A 130 -7.25 14.45 23.27
C PRO A 130 -6.20 15.53 23.07
N SER A 131 -6.20 16.19 21.90
CA SER A 131 -5.33 17.32 21.57
C SER A 131 -5.90 18.68 21.98
N LEU A 132 -7.06 18.72 22.65
CA LEU A 132 -7.67 19.98 23.08
C LEU A 132 -6.80 20.61 24.18
N MET A 133 -6.45 21.87 23.97
CA MET A 133 -5.70 22.70 24.89
C MET A 133 -6.45 24.02 25.11
N GLU A 134 -6.35 24.57 26.31
CA GLU A 134 -6.81 25.92 26.60
C GLU A 134 -5.67 26.92 26.40
N ALA A 135 -5.94 28.01 25.69
CA ALA A 135 -5.02 29.11 25.46
C ALA A 135 -5.70 30.43 25.84
N GLY A 136 -5.70 30.76 27.13
CA GLY A 136 -6.47 31.89 27.66
C GLY A 136 -7.97 31.62 27.56
N GLU A 137 -8.70 32.46 26.81
CA GLU A 137 -10.14 32.28 26.54
C GLU A 137 -10.43 31.45 25.28
N GLN A 138 -9.40 30.85 24.66
CA GLN A 138 -9.54 30.11 23.41
C GLN A 138 -9.35 28.60 23.62
N ALA A 139 -10.17 27.81 22.94
CA ALA A 139 -10.00 26.37 22.75
C ALA A 139 -9.19 26.12 21.48
N VAL A 140 -8.06 25.43 21.59
CA VAL A 140 -7.14 25.15 20.47
C VAL A 140 -6.88 23.64 20.39
N TRP A 141 -6.76 23.11 19.18
CA TRP A 141 -6.36 21.71 18.94
C TRP A 141 -5.44 21.61 17.72
N LEU A 142 -4.52 20.65 17.77
CA LEU A 142 -3.57 20.31 16.69
C LEU A 142 -4.23 19.54 15.56
#